data_AF-A0A1Q9D6N3-F1
#
_entry.id   AF-A0A1Q9D6N3-F1
#
_cell.length_a   1.000
_cell.length_b   1.000
_cell.length_c   1.000
_cell.angle_alpha   90.00
_cell.angle_beta   90.00
_cell.angle_gamma   90.00
#
_symmetry.space_group_name_H-M   'P 1'
#
loop_
_entity.id
_entity.type
_entity.pdbx_description
1 polymer ?
#
loop_
_entity_poly.entity_id
_entity_poly.type
_entity_poly.pdbx_seq_one_letter_code
_entity_poly.pdbx_strand_id
1 'polypeptide(L)'
;MTESAYSRVAQSANPITKTIELGLVDDEDVESEGSAKNLPRLVGELPSDRQARRRALESRLRIAHAKVAALTQRPLAHGRCSIFGLCVLAMIRSAAAYQGNIPGYSVYAMHFLTTSSDMICVLCSLPLFALGTRGLCVQKGCLGPMLTLVFAMSLVDLSAFGAYMLVATPRPLAPGSRSMVDVLEAMVGVWEWALLASVSLQLALCVSCWRIYRALRMAGLYAPEKPSDVARDRQKEISVLEIVCEAEDIESLEQCDLACCTADAKALLADEVVVSQDPSREAVKRS
;
A
#
# COMPACT_ATOMS: atom_id res chain seq x y z
N MET A 1 16.08 12.90 35.35
CA MET A 1 17.23 11.99 35.12
C MET A 1 16.66 10.78 34.39
N THR A 2 16.69 10.64 33.07
CA THR A 2 17.77 10.85 32.10
C THR A 2 17.18 11.27 30.73
N GLU A 3 17.23 12.56 30.42
CA GLU A 3 17.07 13.12 29.06
C GLU A 3 18.35 13.87 28.74
N SER A 4 19.30 13.24 28.06
CA SER A 4 20.42 13.92 27.39
C SER A 4 21.28 12.87 26.71
N ALA A 5 21.30 12.85 25.36
CA ALA A 5 22.39 12.35 24.49
C ALA A 5 21.91 11.87 23.10
N TYR A 6 20.99 12.57 22.42
CA TYR A 6 20.66 12.28 21.01
C TYR A 6 20.77 13.49 20.09
N SER A 7 21.78 14.33 20.34
CA SER A 7 22.14 15.43 19.45
C SER A 7 23.65 15.59 19.41
N ARG A 8 24.29 14.87 18.46
CA ARG A 8 25.62 15.14 17.87
C ARG A 8 26.14 13.91 17.11
N VAL A 9 25.58 13.59 15.95
CA VAL A 9 26.32 12.96 14.85
C VAL A 9 25.69 13.43 13.52
N ALA A 10 26.08 14.62 13.10
CA ALA A 10 25.89 15.10 11.75
C ALA A 10 27.15 15.88 11.37
N GLN A 11 28.20 15.17 10.95
CA GLN A 11 29.26 15.71 10.12
C GLN A 11 30.17 14.58 9.62
N SER A 12 30.52 14.69 8.33
CA SER A 12 31.56 13.94 7.63
C SER A 12 31.17 12.59 7.03
N ALA A 13 30.81 12.60 5.74
CA ALA A 13 31.59 11.91 4.68
C ALA A 13 30.73 11.80 3.39
N ASN A 14 31.09 12.57 2.37
CA ASN A 14 30.95 12.13 0.98
C ASN A 14 32.12 11.18 0.69
N PRO A 15 31.90 10.08 -0.03
CA PRO A 15 32.48 10.04 -1.37
C PRO A 15 31.62 9.32 -2.42
N ILE A 16 31.53 9.95 -3.59
CA ILE A 16 31.77 9.40 -4.93
C ILE A 16 31.29 7.95 -5.14
N THR A 17 30.08 7.80 -5.68
CA THR A 17 29.64 6.54 -6.29
C THR A 17 29.89 6.59 -7.79
N LYS A 18 30.65 5.60 -8.25
CA LYS A 18 31.13 5.39 -9.62
C LYS A 18 29.99 5.23 -10.63
N THR A 19 30.26 5.77 -11.81
CA THR A 19 29.66 5.51 -13.11
C THR A 19 29.39 4.02 -13.32
N ILE A 20 28.13 3.66 -13.58
CA ILE A 20 27.74 2.40 -14.21
C ILE A 20 27.53 2.73 -15.67
N GLU A 21 28.46 2.32 -16.52
CA GLU A 21 28.22 2.15 -17.96
C GLU A 21 27.30 0.93 -18.10
N LEU A 22 26.09 1.16 -18.60
CA LEU A 22 25.18 0.12 -19.06
C LEU A 22 25.15 0.18 -20.57
N GLY A 23 25.32 -1.00 -21.15
CA GLY A 23 25.70 -1.20 -22.53
C GLY A 23 24.62 -0.85 -23.54
N LEU A 24 25.14 -0.64 -24.74
CA LEU A 24 24.48 -0.46 -26.02
C LEU A 24 23.31 -1.43 -26.21
N VAL A 25 22.13 -0.85 -26.48
CA VAL A 25 21.08 -1.48 -27.26
C VAL A 25 21.05 -0.72 -28.58
N ASP A 26 21.41 -1.42 -29.65
CA ASP A 26 21.19 -0.99 -31.03
C ASP A 26 19.69 -1.02 -31.29
N ASP A 27 19.09 0.15 -31.54
CA ASP A 27 17.72 0.27 -32.05
C ASP A 27 17.79 0.81 -33.49
N GLU A 28 17.24 0.01 -34.39
CA GLU A 28 17.12 0.23 -35.82
C GLU A 28 16.17 1.40 -36.15
N ASP A 29 16.45 2.00 -37.31
CA ASP A 29 15.90 3.23 -37.84
C ASP A 29 14.38 3.19 -38.08
N VAL A 30 13.66 4.18 -37.54
CA VAL A 30 12.35 4.60 -38.06
C VAL A 30 12.39 6.10 -38.31
N GLU A 31 12.74 6.45 -39.55
CA GLU A 31 12.64 7.79 -40.10
C GLU A 31 11.18 8.27 -40.11
N SER A 32 10.90 9.35 -39.38
CA SER A 32 9.72 10.18 -39.62
C SER A 32 10.14 11.65 -39.53
N GLU A 33 10.35 12.24 -40.71
CA GLU A 33 10.64 13.66 -40.90
C GLU A 33 9.47 14.54 -40.46
N GLY A 34 9.46 14.89 -39.17
CA GLY A 34 8.60 15.94 -38.60
C GLY A 34 9.42 17.20 -38.34
N SER A 35 9.32 18.17 -39.27
CA SER A 35 9.92 19.51 -39.23
C SER A 35 10.03 20.12 -37.81
N ALA A 36 11.24 20.05 -37.24
CA ALA A 36 11.58 20.64 -35.96
C ALA A 36 11.60 22.17 -36.08
N LYS A 37 10.52 22.82 -35.64
CA LYS A 37 10.54 24.25 -35.34
C LYS A 37 11.60 24.48 -34.26
N ASN A 38 12.68 25.16 -34.64
CA ASN A 38 13.74 25.61 -33.75
C ASN A 38 13.15 26.40 -32.57
N LEU A 39 12.98 25.72 -31.44
CA LEU A 39 12.67 26.36 -30.16
C LEU A 39 13.86 27.25 -29.78
N PRO A 40 13.62 28.53 -29.43
CA PRO A 40 14.69 29.45 -29.06
C PRO A 40 15.49 28.86 -27.91
N ARG A 41 16.79 28.68 -28.17
CA ARG A 41 17.79 28.22 -27.20
C ARG A 41 17.74 29.19 -26.01
N LEU A 42 17.12 28.76 -24.92
CA LEU A 42 16.99 29.53 -23.68
C LEU A 42 18.38 29.99 -23.24
N VAL A 43 18.59 31.30 -23.36
CA VAL A 43 19.77 32.04 -22.94
C VAL A 43 20.10 31.65 -21.50
N GLY A 44 21.35 31.25 -21.26
CA GLY A 44 21.79 30.49 -20.09
C GLY A 44 21.33 31.04 -18.75
N GLU A 45 20.62 30.21 -17.98
CA GLU A 45 20.43 30.42 -16.54
C GLU A 45 21.80 30.63 -15.88
N LEU A 46 21.98 31.77 -15.19
CA LEU A 46 23.21 32.04 -14.46
C LEU A 46 23.45 30.93 -13.42
N PRO A 47 24.69 30.49 -13.19
CA PRO A 47 25.01 29.45 -12.21
C PRO A 47 24.52 29.76 -10.78
N SER A 48 24.29 31.04 -10.47
CA SER A 48 23.68 31.51 -9.22
C SER A 48 22.23 31.01 -9.04
N ASP A 49 21.42 30.99 -10.11
CA ASP A 49 20.01 30.61 -10.05
C ASP A 49 19.82 29.12 -9.81
N ARG A 50 20.72 28.29 -10.34
CA ARG A 50 20.73 26.84 -10.10
C ARG A 50 20.97 26.50 -8.63
N GLN A 51 21.90 27.21 -7.97
CA GLN A 51 22.15 27.00 -6.54
C GLN A 51 20.98 27.46 -5.68
N ALA A 52 20.38 28.61 -6.01
CA ALA A 52 19.18 29.10 -5.32
C ALA A 52 18.01 28.12 -5.45
N ARG A 53 17.76 27.59 -6.66
CA ARG A 53 16.72 26.58 -6.93
C ARG A 53 16.98 25.28 -6.16
N ARG A 54 18.23 24.80 -6.12
CA ARG A 54 18.61 23.61 -5.35
C ARG A 54 18.34 23.80 -3.85
N ARG A 55 18.74 24.94 -3.27
CA ARG A 55 18.49 25.25 -1.85
C ARG A 55 16.99 25.33 -1.55
N ALA A 56 16.21 25.93 -2.44
CA ALA A 56 14.76 26.00 -2.31
C ALA A 56 14.11 24.61 -2.34
N LEU A 57 14.55 23.72 -3.24
CA LEU A 57 14.09 22.33 -3.31
C LEU A 57 14.47 21.53 -2.06
N GLU A 58 15.72 21.62 -1.62
CA GLU A 58 16.18 20.96 -0.39
C GLU A 58 15.38 21.42 0.84
N SER A 59 15.06 22.71 0.93
CA SER A 59 14.21 23.26 1.99
C SER A 59 12.79 22.67 1.95
N ARG A 60 12.16 22.64 0.78
CA ARG A 60 10.82 22.04 0.60
C ARG A 60 10.80 20.56 0.95
N LEU A 61 11.83 19.81 0.54
CA LEU A 61 11.98 18.39 0.84
C LEU A 61 12.14 18.14 2.35
N ARG A 62 12.93 18.98 3.04
CA ARG A 62 13.03 18.92 4.52
C ARG A 62 11.70 19.16 5.20
N ILE A 63 10.94 20.16 4.75
CA ILE A 63 9.60 20.46 5.29
C ILE A 63 8.64 19.29 5.05
N ALA A 64 8.66 18.69 3.85
CA ALA A 64 7.84 17.53 3.51
C ALA A 64 8.18 16.32 4.40
N HIS A 65 9.48 16.00 4.57
CA HIS A 65 9.89 14.93 5.48
C HIS A 65 9.52 15.19 6.94
N ALA A 66 9.64 16.42 7.41
CA ALA A 66 9.24 16.78 8.77
C ALA A 66 7.73 16.58 8.97
N LYS A 67 6.91 17.00 7.99
CA LYS A 67 5.46 16.79 8.01
C LYS A 67 5.10 15.30 8.01
N VAL A 68 5.69 14.51 7.13
CA VAL A 68 5.43 13.06 7.09
C VAL A 68 5.87 12.39 8.38
N ALA A 69 7.06 12.72 8.89
CA ALA A 69 7.55 12.16 10.14
C ALA A 69 6.57 12.39 11.29
N ALA A 70 5.92 13.55 11.37
CA ALA A 70 4.89 13.84 12.36
C ALA A 70 3.61 13.00 12.13
N LEU A 71 3.14 12.90 10.88
CA LEU A 71 1.92 12.14 10.54
C LEU A 71 2.08 10.63 10.76
N THR A 72 3.29 10.10 10.59
CA THR A 72 3.56 8.65 10.66
C THR A 72 3.96 8.16 12.05
N GLN A 73 4.12 9.02 13.06
CA GLN A 73 4.54 8.59 14.40
C GLN A 73 3.59 7.55 15.01
N ARG A 74 2.28 7.79 14.95
CA ARG A 74 1.26 6.88 15.48
C ARG A 74 1.23 5.53 14.73
N PRO A 75 1.11 5.47 13.39
CA PRO A 75 1.12 4.18 12.69
C PRO A 75 2.47 3.45 12.83
N LEU A 76 3.60 4.17 12.95
CA LEU A 76 4.89 3.52 13.25
C LEU A 76 4.88 2.84 14.63
N ALA A 77 4.34 3.50 15.65
CA ALA A 77 4.20 2.90 16.97
C ALA A 77 3.28 1.68 16.93
N HIS A 78 2.12 1.78 16.26
CA HIS A 78 1.19 0.66 16.12
C HIS A 78 1.82 -0.52 15.39
N GLY A 79 2.48 -0.30 14.25
CA GLY A 79 3.12 -1.39 13.52
C GLY A 79 4.29 -2.04 14.28
N ARG A 80 5.04 -1.28 15.09
CA ARG A 80 6.05 -1.85 16.02
C ARG A 80 5.39 -2.74 17.07
N CYS A 81 4.29 -2.30 17.67
CA CYS A 81 3.53 -3.12 18.61
C CYS A 81 2.98 -4.38 17.92
N SER A 82 2.48 -4.28 16.69
CA SER A 82 2.02 -5.42 15.90
C SER A 82 3.15 -6.42 15.63
N ILE A 83 4.32 -5.95 15.18
CA ILE A 83 5.50 -6.82 14.96
C ILE A 83 5.91 -7.51 16.26
N PHE A 84 5.98 -6.77 17.36
CA PHE A 84 6.31 -7.36 18.67
C PHE A 84 5.27 -8.41 19.07
N GLY A 85 3.98 -8.13 18.90
CA GLY A 85 2.90 -9.08 19.14
C GLY A 85 3.04 -10.35 18.30
N LEU A 86 3.36 -10.23 17.01
CA LEU A 86 3.59 -11.36 16.11
C LEU A 86 4.81 -12.19 16.56
N CYS A 87 5.91 -11.55 16.97
CA CYS A 87 7.07 -12.24 17.51
C CYS A 87 6.73 -13.02 18.80
N VAL A 88 5.97 -12.40 19.72
CA VAL A 88 5.50 -13.06 20.95
C VAL A 88 4.61 -14.25 20.61
N LEU A 89 3.68 -14.09 19.68
CA LEU A 89 2.78 -15.15 19.24
C LEU A 89 3.53 -16.32 18.60
N ALA A 90 4.54 -16.03 17.76
CA ALA A 90 5.43 -17.03 17.19
C ALA A 90 6.17 -17.82 18.29
N MET A 91 6.72 -17.13 19.29
CA MET A 91 7.36 -17.78 20.44
C MET A 91 6.39 -18.68 21.23
N ILE A 92 5.15 -18.23 21.46
CA ILE A 92 4.12 -19.03 22.15
C ILE A 92 3.82 -20.30 21.35
N ARG A 93 3.65 -20.20 20.02
CA ARG A 93 3.41 -21.37 19.15
C ARG A 93 4.59 -22.34 19.19
N SER A 94 5.82 -21.82 19.11
CA SER A 94 7.03 -22.66 19.20
C SER A 94 7.14 -23.36 20.56
N ALA A 95 6.83 -22.67 21.66
CA ALA A 95 6.84 -23.26 23.00
C ALA A 95 5.77 -24.35 23.16
N ALA A 96 4.55 -24.11 22.66
CA ALA A 96 3.49 -25.11 22.67
C ALA A 96 3.86 -26.36 21.85
N ALA A 97 4.42 -26.17 20.64
CA ALA A 97 4.90 -27.26 19.80
C ALA A 97 6.03 -28.05 20.47
N TYR A 98 6.96 -27.36 21.16
CA TYR A 98 8.04 -28.00 21.92
C TYR A 98 7.52 -28.87 23.07
N GLN A 99 6.40 -28.47 23.70
CA GLN A 99 5.73 -29.26 24.74
C GLN A 99 4.89 -30.43 24.17
N GLY A 100 4.88 -30.63 22.84
CA GLY A 100 4.07 -31.66 22.19
C GLY A 100 2.59 -31.30 22.08
N ASN A 101 2.19 -30.08 22.45
CA ASN A 101 0.86 -29.57 22.13
C ASN A 101 0.89 -29.14 20.66
N ILE A 102 0.34 -29.98 19.79
CA ILE A 102 0.29 -29.75 18.34
C ILE A 102 -1.18 -29.57 17.95
N PRO A 103 -1.53 -28.60 17.08
CA PRO A 103 -2.88 -28.49 16.56
C PRO A 103 -3.29 -29.79 15.86
N GLY A 104 -4.57 -30.17 15.94
CA GLY A 104 -5.07 -31.40 15.33
C GLY A 104 -4.75 -31.50 13.83
N TYR A 105 -4.61 -32.72 13.30
CA TYR A 105 -4.17 -32.96 11.92
C TYR A 105 -4.98 -32.19 10.85
N SER A 106 -6.28 -32.00 11.06
CA SER A 106 -7.14 -31.25 10.13
C SER A 106 -6.85 -29.75 10.08
N VAL A 107 -6.33 -29.18 11.16
CA VAL A 107 -6.11 -27.73 11.32
C VAL A 107 -4.62 -27.36 11.29
N TYR A 108 -3.73 -28.35 11.36
CA TYR A 108 -2.28 -28.17 11.29
C TYR A 108 -1.83 -27.34 10.09
N ALA A 109 -2.39 -27.63 8.89
CA ALA A 109 -2.04 -26.89 7.68
C ALA A 109 -2.36 -25.39 7.78
N MET A 110 -3.49 -25.02 8.38
CA MET A 110 -3.89 -23.62 8.58
C MET A 110 -2.95 -22.90 9.56
N HIS A 111 -2.56 -23.56 10.65
CA HIS A 111 -1.58 -23.02 11.60
C HIS A 111 -0.19 -22.86 11.00
N PHE A 112 0.23 -23.80 10.16
CA PHE A 112 1.50 -23.73 9.47
C PHE A 112 1.53 -22.56 8.47
N LEU A 113 0.45 -22.39 7.69
CA LEU A 113 0.31 -21.27 6.74
C LEU A 113 0.33 -19.91 7.45
N THR A 114 -0.48 -19.74 8.50
CA THR A 114 -0.52 -18.47 9.28
C THR A 114 0.79 -18.17 9.99
N THR A 115 1.46 -19.19 10.54
CA THR A 115 2.79 -19.01 11.15
C THR A 115 3.84 -18.59 10.11
N SER A 116 3.81 -19.17 8.91
CA SER A 116 4.73 -18.80 7.83
C SER A 116 4.45 -17.38 7.32
N SER A 117 3.18 -17.04 7.16
CA SER A 117 2.68 -15.71 6.79
C SER A 117 3.12 -14.64 7.81
N ASP A 118 3.00 -14.91 9.11
CA ASP A 118 3.48 -14.01 10.18
C ASP A 118 4.97 -13.73 10.04
N MET A 119 5.77 -14.77 9.81
CA MET A 119 7.22 -14.65 9.70
C MET A 119 7.60 -13.81 8.47
N ILE A 120 6.93 -14.02 7.34
CA ILE A 120 7.11 -13.20 6.14
C ILE A 120 6.74 -11.73 6.44
N CYS A 121 5.58 -11.49 7.06
CA CYS A 121 5.12 -10.15 7.46
C CYS A 121 6.12 -9.44 8.39
N VAL A 122 6.66 -10.14 9.40
CA VAL A 122 7.69 -9.60 10.29
C VAL A 122 8.94 -9.25 9.50
N LEU A 123 9.47 -10.18 8.70
CA LEU A 123 10.72 -9.98 7.97
C LEU A 123 10.62 -8.85 6.94
N CYS A 124 9.51 -8.75 6.20
CA CYS A 124 9.36 -7.75 5.17
C CYS A 124 9.08 -6.36 5.75
N SER A 125 8.33 -6.26 6.85
CA SER A 125 7.94 -4.97 7.44
C SER A 125 8.98 -4.40 8.42
N LEU A 126 9.84 -5.25 9.00
CA LEU A 126 10.84 -4.84 9.98
C LEU A 126 11.74 -3.70 9.51
N PRO A 127 12.28 -3.67 8.26
CA PRO A 127 13.09 -2.56 7.79
C PRO A 127 12.36 -1.21 7.82
N LEU A 128 11.06 -1.19 7.50
CA LEU A 128 10.25 0.03 7.56
C LEU A 128 10.04 0.48 9.00
N PHE A 129 9.64 -0.42 9.90
CA PHE A 129 9.28 -0.04 11.28
C PHE A 129 10.50 0.19 12.18
N ALA A 130 11.64 -0.45 11.89
CA ALA A 130 12.90 -0.21 12.59
C ALA A 130 13.52 1.13 12.19
N LEU A 131 13.64 1.42 10.89
CA LEU A 131 14.32 2.61 10.38
C LEU A 131 13.40 3.83 10.20
N GLY A 132 12.07 3.61 10.18
CA GLY A 132 11.07 4.65 9.93
C GLY A 132 11.06 5.15 8.49
N THR A 133 10.47 6.32 8.27
CA THR A 133 10.26 6.91 6.94
C THR A 133 11.53 7.41 6.25
N ARG A 134 12.67 7.42 6.95
CA ARG A 134 13.99 7.78 6.38
C ARG A 134 14.78 6.56 5.92
N GLY A 135 14.28 5.35 6.15
CA GLY A 135 14.97 4.10 5.81
C GLY A 135 15.16 3.89 4.30
N LEU A 136 16.08 2.99 3.97
CA LEU A 136 16.38 2.62 2.58
C LEU A 136 15.17 2.08 1.82
N CYS A 137 14.20 1.46 2.52
CA CYS A 137 12.97 0.94 1.90
C CYS A 137 12.18 2.05 1.18
N VAL A 138 12.09 3.24 1.78
CA VAL A 138 11.41 4.39 1.17
C VAL A 138 12.27 4.99 0.07
N GLN A 139 13.58 5.14 0.31
CA GLN A 139 14.51 5.76 -0.66
C GLN A 139 14.67 4.93 -1.94
N LYS A 140 14.63 3.60 -1.84
CA LYS A 140 14.76 2.67 -2.97
C LYS A 140 13.43 2.32 -3.64
N GLY A 141 12.30 2.87 -3.19
CA GLY A 141 11.00 2.53 -3.76
C GLY A 141 10.52 1.11 -3.45
N CYS A 142 11.03 0.47 -2.40
CA CYS A 142 10.64 -0.90 -2.02
C CYS A 142 9.36 -0.96 -1.18
N LEU A 143 8.78 0.19 -0.83
CA LEU A 143 7.62 0.28 0.05
C LEU A 143 6.35 -0.32 -0.60
N GLY A 144 6.19 -0.15 -1.90
CA GLY A 144 5.07 -0.70 -2.68
C GLY A 144 5.05 -2.22 -2.65
N PRO A 145 6.07 -2.91 -3.18
CA PRO A 145 6.15 -4.38 -3.14
C PRO A 145 6.04 -4.95 -1.73
N MET A 146 6.61 -4.28 -0.72
CA MET A 146 6.48 -4.67 0.68
C MET A 146 5.03 -4.58 1.17
N LEU A 147 4.32 -3.50 0.85
CA LEU A 147 2.91 -3.31 1.21
C LEU A 147 2.02 -4.34 0.52
N THR A 148 2.23 -4.60 -0.77
CA THR A 148 1.51 -5.64 -1.53
C THR A 148 1.73 -7.02 -0.90
N LEU A 149 2.96 -7.34 -0.50
CA LEU A 149 3.28 -8.60 0.17
C LEU A 149 2.56 -8.73 1.53
N VAL A 150 2.62 -7.69 2.38
CA VAL A 150 1.91 -7.69 3.69
C VAL A 150 0.41 -7.83 3.50
N PHE A 151 -0.16 -7.16 2.50
CA PHE A 151 -1.57 -7.25 2.17
C PHE A 151 -1.96 -8.66 1.69
N ALA A 152 -1.19 -9.24 0.77
CA ALA A 152 -1.42 -10.60 0.28
C ALA A 152 -1.36 -11.63 1.41
N MET A 153 -0.37 -11.54 2.30
CA MET A 153 -0.25 -12.40 3.48
C MET A 153 -1.43 -12.22 4.44
N SER A 154 -1.90 -10.99 4.64
CA SER A 154 -3.10 -10.72 5.46
C SER A 154 -4.37 -11.34 4.85
N LEU A 155 -4.50 -11.38 3.52
CA LEU A 155 -5.62 -12.05 2.84
C LEU A 155 -5.53 -13.57 2.96
N VAL A 156 -4.33 -14.14 2.84
CA VAL A 156 -4.10 -15.58 3.08
C VAL A 156 -4.53 -15.94 4.51
N ASP A 157 -4.11 -15.15 5.50
CA ASP A 157 -4.47 -15.37 6.91
C ASP A 157 -5.97 -15.23 7.17
N LEU A 158 -6.61 -14.21 6.59
CA LEU A 158 -8.05 -14.03 6.68
C LEU A 158 -8.80 -15.21 6.04
N SER A 159 -8.32 -15.71 4.91
CA SER A 159 -8.91 -16.87 4.23
C SER A 159 -8.71 -18.17 5.03
N ALA A 160 -7.55 -18.36 5.67
CA ALA A 160 -7.28 -19.50 6.52
C ALA A 160 -8.18 -19.49 7.76
N PHE A 161 -8.36 -18.31 8.37
CA PHE A 161 -9.31 -18.14 9.47
C PHE A 161 -10.77 -18.35 9.02
N GLY A 162 -11.15 -17.86 7.84
CA GLY A 162 -12.48 -18.11 7.28
C GLY A 162 -12.74 -19.60 7.02
N ALA A 163 -11.78 -20.31 6.41
CA ALA A 163 -11.84 -21.75 6.19
C ALA A 163 -11.91 -22.51 7.51
N TYR A 164 -11.16 -22.08 8.53
CA TYR A 164 -11.25 -22.62 9.88
C TYR A 164 -12.68 -22.49 10.44
N MET A 165 -13.28 -21.29 10.36
CA MET A 165 -14.64 -21.04 10.84
C MET A 165 -15.71 -21.87 10.11
N LEU A 166 -15.48 -22.24 8.85
CA LEU A 166 -16.39 -23.13 8.10
C LEU A 166 -16.27 -24.60 8.51
N VAL A 167 -15.07 -25.05 8.91
CA VAL A 167 -14.80 -26.46 9.25
C VAL A 167 -14.97 -26.72 10.75
N ALA A 168 -14.81 -25.71 11.59
CA ALA A 168 -14.91 -25.82 13.04
C ALA A 168 -16.31 -26.27 13.45
N THR A 169 -16.46 -27.54 13.82
CA THR A 169 -17.69 -28.06 14.40
C THR A 169 -17.77 -27.62 15.85
N PRO A 170 -18.86 -26.97 16.29
CA PRO A 170 -19.01 -26.57 17.68
C PRO A 170 -18.99 -27.82 18.57
N ARG A 171 -18.12 -27.84 19.59
CA ARG A 171 -18.13 -28.93 20.56
C ARG A 171 -19.43 -28.87 21.38
N PRO A 172 -20.11 -30.01 21.58
CA PRO A 172 -21.29 -30.04 22.42
C PRO A 172 -20.92 -29.65 23.86
N LEU A 173 -21.59 -28.64 24.40
CA LEU A 173 -21.40 -28.16 25.77
C LEU A 173 -21.95 -29.18 26.76
N ALA A 174 -21.29 -29.32 27.92
CA ALA A 174 -21.82 -30.12 29.01
C ALA A 174 -23.14 -29.49 29.54
N PRO A 175 -24.18 -30.31 29.81
CA PRO A 175 -25.44 -29.81 30.34
C PRO A 175 -25.21 -29.16 31.72
N GLY A 176 -25.55 -27.87 31.84
CA GLY A 176 -25.47 -27.12 33.10
C GLY A 176 -24.47 -25.96 33.13
N SER A 177 -23.70 -25.71 32.07
CA SER A 177 -22.88 -24.49 31.95
C SER A 177 -23.77 -23.24 31.88
N ARG A 178 -23.52 -22.25 32.77
CA ARG A 178 -24.32 -21.01 32.87
C ARG A 178 -23.53 -19.74 32.52
N SER A 179 -22.20 -19.82 32.45
CA SER A 179 -21.32 -18.69 32.18
C SER A 179 -21.00 -18.61 30.68
N MET A 180 -21.15 -17.42 30.08
CA MET A 180 -20.76 -17.20 28.68
C MET A 180 -19.25 -17.37 28.45
N VAL A 181 -18.43 -17.15 29.48
CA VAL A 181 -16.97 -17.34 29.41
C VAL A 181 -16.65 -18.83 29.30
N ASP A 182 -17.30 -19.68 30.09
CA ASP A 182 -17.12 -21.13 30.03
C ASP A 182 -17.57 -21.69 28.68
N VAL A 183 -18.62 -21.10 28.09
CA VAL A 183 -19.08 -21.43 26.74
C VAL A 183 -18.05 -21.02 25.69
N LEU A 184 -17.50 -19.80 25.78
CA LEU A 184 -16.45 -19.33 24.87
C LEU A 184 -15.17 -20.16 24.98
N GLU A 185 -14.72 -20.48 26.20
CA GLU A 185 -13.55 -21.31 26.45
C GLU A 185 -13.75 -22.75 25.97
N ALA A 186 -14.96 -23.30 26.13
CA ALA A 186 -15.29 -24.62 25.62
C ALA A 186 -15.41 -24.67 24.08
N MET A 187 -15.77 -23.54 23.46
CA MET A 187 -15.95 -23.44 22.00
C MET A 187 -14.69 -23.00 21.25
N VAL A 188 -13.76 -22.31 21.91
CA VAL A 188 -12.58 -21.70 21.27
C VAL A 188 -11.33 -22.14 22.02
N GLY A 189 -10.61 -23.12 21.46
CA GLY A 189 -9.34 -23.55 22.01
C GLY A 189 -8.25 -22.47 21.92
N VAL A 190 -7.13 -22.72 22.60
CA VAL A 190 -5.97 -21.81 22.63
C VAL A 190 -5.40 -21.56 21.23
N TRP A 191 -5.48 -22.57 20.35
CA TRP A 191 -4.99 -22.48 18.98
C TRP A 191 -5.83 -21.50 18.13
N GLU A 192 -7.12 -21.47 18.35
CA GLU A 192 -8.08 -20.60 17.69
C GLU A 192 -7.89 -19.15 18.12
N TRP A 193 -7.67 -18.91 19.41
CA TRP A 193 -7.25 -17.60 19.91
C TRP A 193 -5.91 -17.16 19.30
N ALA A 194 -4.97 -18.09 19.12
CA ALA A 194 -3.72 -17.79 18.45
C ALA A 194 -3.94 -17.44 16.96
N LEU A 195 -4.85 -18.10 16.23
CA LEU A 195 -5.19 -17.73 14.86
C LEU A 195 -5.83 -16.33 14.80
N LEU A 196 -6.82 -16.08 15.64
CA LEU A 196 -7.51 -14.79 15.70
C LEU A 196 -6.54 -13.64 16.04
N ALA A 197 -5.62 -13.89 16.98
CA ALA A 197 -4.57 -12.93 17.33
C ALA A 197 -3.64 -12.64 16.14
N SER A 198 -3.22 -13.68 15.38
CA SER A 198 -2.44 -13.52 14.14
C SER A 198 -3.13 -12.57 13.17
N VAL A 199 -4.36 -12.91 12.78
CA VAL A 199 -5.11 -12.16 11.77
C VAL A 199 -5.28 -10.71 12.22
N SER A 200 -5.61 -10.50 13.50
CA SER A 200 -5.79 -9.15 14.06
C SER A 200 -4.49 -8.34 14.03
N LEU A 201 -3.36 -8.95 14.39
CA LEU A 201 -2.05 -8.29 14.39
C LEU A 201 -1.55 -8.00 12.97
N GLN A 202 -1.75 -8.93 12.03
CA GLN A 202 -1.43 -8.73 10.62
C GLN A 202 -2.28 -7.63 9.97
N LEU A 203 -3.60 -7.63 10.21
CA LEU A 203 -4.47 -6.55 9.73
C LEU A 203 -4.06 -5.19 10.31
N ALA A 204 -3.75 -5.13 11.60
CA ALA A 204 -3.25 -3.91 12.24
C ALA A 204 -1.90 -3.46 11.63
N LEU A 205 -1.01 -4.39 11.30
CA LEU A 205 0.25 -4.12 10.62
C LEU A 205 -0.01 -3.59 9.19
N CYS A 206 -0.88 -4.25 8.43
CA CYS A 206 -1.26 -3.86 7.07
C CYS A 206 -1.86 -2.45 7.03
N VAL A 207 -2.81 -2.15 7.92
CA VAL A 207 -3.40 -0.81 8.05
C VAL A 207 -2.34 0.24 8.43
N SER A 208 -1.40 -0.12 9.30
CA SER A 208 -0.30 0.77 9.68
C SER A 208 0.63 1.07 8.50
N CYS A 209 1.00 0.05 7.72
CA CYS A 209 1.76 0.19 6.48
C CYS A 209 1.03 1.08 5.47
N TRP A 210 -0.28 0.83 5.25
CA TRP A 210 -1.11 1.63 4.36
C TRP A 210 -1.14 3.10 4.76
N ARG A 211 -1.31 3.41 6.06
CA ARG A 211 -1.31 4.80 6.55
C ARG A 211 0.04 5.49 6.34
N ILE A 212 1.16 4.77 6.47
CA ILE A 212 2.50 5.30 6.21
C ILE A 212 2.69 5.56 4.71
N TYR A 213 2.31 4.59 3.87
CA TYR A 213 2.32 4.72 2.41
C TYR A 213 1.51 5.93 1.96
N ARG A 214 0.25 6.04 2.40
CA ARG A 214 -0.64 7.16 2.09
C ARG A 214 -0.03 8.50 2.51
N ALA A 215 0.58 8.58 3.70
CA ALA A 215 1.22 9.81 4.17
C ALA A 215 2.44 10.21 3.32
N LEU A 216 3.24 9.24 2.87
CA LEU A 216 4.37 9.46 1.97
C LEU A 216 3.92 9.90 0.58
N ARG A 217 2.88 9.24 0.04
CA ARG A 217 2.25 9.61 -1.25
C ARG A 217 1.69 11.02 -1.24
N MET A 218 0.87 11.38 -0.24
CA MET A 218 0.30 12.74 -0.12
C MET A 218 1.36 13.84 0.05
N ALA A 219 2.56 13.50 0.52
CA ALA A 219 3.67 14.46 0.64
C ALA A 219 4.53 14.55 -0.62
N GLY A 220 4.26 13.74 -1.65
CA GLY A 220 5.08 13.66 -2.86
C GLY A 220 6.47 13.11 -2.61
N LEU A 221 6.65 12.32 -1.55
CA LEU A 221 7.93 11.65 -1.24
C LEU A 221 8.01 10.24 -1.84
N TYR A 222 6.92 9.79 -2.44
CA TYR A 222 6.69 8.48 -3.05
C TYR A 222 5.54 8.72 -4.05
N ALA A 223 5.50 8.40 -5.33
CA ALA A 223 6.47 7.90 -6.30
C ALA A 223 7.38 9.00 -6.87
N PRO A 224 8.55 8.66 -7.44
CA PRO A 224 9.41 9.58 -8.16
C PRO A 224 8.79 9.96 -9.52
N GLU A 225 7.63 10.60 -9.50
CA GLU A 225 7.00 11.07 -10.73
C GLU A 225 7.77 12.25 -11.32
N LYS A 226 7.66 12.38 -12.64
CA LYS A 226 8.27 13.47 -13.39
C LYS A 226 7.73 14.80 -12.85
N PRO A 227 8.58 15.83 -12.70
CA PRO A 227 8.19 17.11 -12.09
C PRO A 227 7.07 17.86 -12.84
N SER A 228 6.66 17.40 -14.02
CA SER A 228 5.56 17.95 -14.82
C SER A 228 4.17 17.70 -14.24
N ASP A 229 3.93 16.58 -13.54
CA ASP A 229 2.57 16.18 -13.12
C ASP A 229 2.24 16.45 -11.65
N VAL A 230 3.26 16.76 -10.84
CA VAL A 230 3.17 16.97 -9.39
C VAL A 230 2.22 18.12 -8.98
N ALA A 231 1.89 19.03 -9.90
CA ALA A 231 1.01 20.17 -9.61
C ALA A 231 -0.48 19.83 -9.70
N ARG A 232 -0.88 18.84 -10.52
CA ARG A 232 -2.29 18.52 -10.78
C ARG A 232 -2.82 17.45 -9.82
N ASP A 233 -1.94 16.62 -9.28
CA ASP A 233 -2.33 15.38 -8.58
C ASP A 233 -2.42 15.49 -7.05
N ARG A 234 -2.14 16.67 -6.48
CA ARG A 234 -2.15 16.89 -5.00
C ARG A 234 -3.52 16.74 -4.33
N GLN A 235 -4.60 16.60 -5.10
CA GLN A 235 -5.96 16.45 -4.58
C GLN A 235 -6.58 15.08 -4.87
N LYS A 236 -5.88 14.17 -5.57
CA LYS A 236 -6.44 12.86 -5.85
C LYS A 236 -6.44 12.02 -4.58
N GLU A 237 -7.62 11.49 -4.23
CA GLU A 237 -7.73 10.53 -3.14
C GLU A 237 -6.99 9.26 -3.53
N ILE A 238 -6.01 8.85 -2.72
CA ILE A 238 -5.22 7.64 -2.95
C ILE A 238 -6.15 6.44 -2.74
N SER A 239 -6.47 5.75 -3.82
CA SER A 239 -7.34 4.58 -3.81
C SER A 239 -6.65 3.40 -3.13
N VAL A 240 -7.37 2.62 -2.33
CA VAL A 240 -6.87 1.40 -1.68
C VAL A 240 -6.41 0.36 -2.71
N LEU A 241 -6.93 0.45 -3.94
CA LEU A 241 -6.52 -0.41 -5.06
C LEU A 241 -5.05 -0.23 -5.47
N GLU A 242 -4.39 0.89 -5.13
CA GLU A 242 -2.95 1.08 -5.34
C GLU A 242 -2.08 0.08 -4.59
N ILE A 243 -2.65 -0.67 -3.63
CA ILE A 243 -1.94 -1.76 -2.95
C ILE A 243 -1.76 -2.96 -3.89
N VAL A 244 -2.70 -3.17 -4.81
CA VAL A 244 -2.79 -4.36 -5.65
C VAL A 244 -2.33 -4.07 -7.08
N CYS A 245 -2.67 -2.90 -7.61
CA CYS A 245 -2.35 -2.48 -8.96
C CYS A 245 -1.29 -1.37 -8.95
N GLU A 246 -0.46 -1.33 -9.99
CA GLU A 246 0.42 -0.18 -10.20
C GLU A 246 -0.43 1.07 -10.46
N ALA A 247 0.10 2.26 -10.14
CA ALA A 247 -0.65 3.51 -10.31
C ALA A 247 -1.06 3.73 -11.78
N GLU A 248 -0.22 3.29 -12.72
CA GLU A 248 -0.43 3.38 -14.17
C GLU A 248 -1.62 2.52 -14.64
N ASP A 249 -1.81 1.34 -14.03
CA ASP A 249 -2.95 0.47 -14.31
C ASP A 249 -4.26 1.09 -13.84
N ILE A 250 -4.24 1.77 -12.68
CA ILE A 250 -5.44 2.42 -12.11
C ILE A 250 -5.87 3.60 -12.97
N GLU A 251 -4.92 4.39 -13.47
CA GLU A 251 -5.23 5.49 -14.40
C GLU A 251 -5.85 4.96 -15.70
N SER A 252 -5.40 3.80 -16.18
CA SER A 252 -5.97 3.14 -17.36
C SER A 252 -7.40 2.67 -17.09
N LEU A 253 -7.68 2.12 -15.91
CA LEU A 253 -9.03 1.72 -15.49
C LEU A 253 -9.98 2.90 -15.37
N GLU A 254 -9.55 4.01 -14.76
CA GLU A 254 -10.36 5.24 -14.66
C GLU A 254 -10.69 5.83 -16.05
N GLN A 255 -9.76 5.74 -17.01
CA GLN A 255 -10.01 6.16 -18.39
C GLN A 255 -11.03 5.26 -19.09
N CYS A 256 -10.99 3.95 -18.84
CA CYS A 256 -11.98 3.00 -19.36
C CYS A 256 -13.38 3.29 -18.81
N ASP A 257 -13.54 3.53 -17.51
CA ASP A 257 -14.85 3.84 -16.91
C ASP A 257 -15.47 5.11 -17.52
N LEU A 258 -14.67 6.17 -17.72
CA LEU A 258 -15.15 7.38 -18.40
C LEU A 258 -15.55 7.11 -19.86
N ALA A 259 -14.77 6.31 -20.58
CA ALA A 259 -15.07 5.98 -21.98
C ALA A 259 -16.34 5.13 -22.11
N CYS A 260 -16.55 4.16 -21.22
CA CYS A 260 -17.74 3.32 -21.20
C CYS A 260 -18.99 4.12 -20.78
N CYS A 261 -18.92 4.92 -19.73
CA CYS A 261 -20.07 5.76 -19.32
C CYS A 261 -20.44 6.81 -20.38
N THR A 262 -19.47 7.35 -21.13
CA THR A 262 -19.77 8.30 -22.21
C THR A 262 -20.34 7.62 -23.46
N ALA A 263 -19.98 6.37 -23.73
CA ALA A 263 -20.58 5.59 -24.81
C ALA A 263 -22.05 5.25 -24.51
N ASP A 264 -22.35 4.80 -23.29
CA ASP A 264 -23.73 4.48 -22.87
C ASP A 264 -24.59 5.74 -22.80
N ALA A 265 -24.06 6.86 -22.29
CA ALA A 265 -24.78 8.14 -22.29
C ALA A 265 -25.06 8.66 -23.71
N LYS A 266 -24.11 8.49 -24.65
CA LYS A 266 -24.34 8.84 -26.06
C LYS A 266 -25.36 7.94 -26.74
N ALA A 267 -25.38 6.64 -26.43
CA ALA A 267 -26.37 5.71 -26.96
C ALA A 267 -27.79 6.08 -26.49
N LEU A 268 -27.95 6.43 -25.21
CA LEU A 268 -29.24 6.88 -24.66
C LEU A 268 -29.70 8.21 -25.27
N LEU A 269 -28.79 9.17 -25.48
CA LEU A 269 -29.13 10.44 -26.14
C LEU A 269 -29.45 10.27 -27.64
N ALA A 270 -28.82 9.31 -28.32
CA ALA A 270 -29.14 9.02 -29.73
C ALA A 270 -30.55 8.44 -29.89
N ASP A 271 -31.03 7.65 -28.92
CA ASP A 271 -32.37 7.06 -28.94
C ASP A 271 -33.47 8.11 -28.69
N GLU A 272 -33.24 9.08 -27.79
CA GLU A 272 -34.18 10.20 -27.58
C GLU A 272 -34.35 11.11 -28.81
N VAL A 273 -33.28 11.32 -29.59
CA VAL A 273 -33.34 12.17 -30.80
C VAL A 273 -34.16 11.50 -31.92
N VAL A 274 -34.16 10.17 -32.00
CA VAL A 274 -34.93 9.43 -33.01
C VAL A 274 -36.44 9.44 -32.69
N VAL A 275 -36.82 9.47 -31.41
CA VAL A 275 -38.24 9.50 -31.00
C VAL A 275 -38.90 10.87 -31.26
N SER A 276 -38.14 11.95 -31.39
CA SER A 276 -38.70 13.30 -31.62
C SER A 276 -38.90 13.68 -33.11
N GLN A 277 -38.55 12.80 -34.06
CA GLN A 277 -38.81 12.98 -35.49
C GLN A 277 -39.89 12.02 -36.01
N ASP A 278 -41.08 12.04 -35.39
CA ASP A 278 -42.26 11.44 -36.02
C ASP A 278 -42.99 12.50 -36.87
N PRO A 279 -42.78 12.53 -38.20
CA PRO A 279 -43.43 13.48 -39.11
C PRO A 279 -44.96 13.29 -39.18
N SER A 280 -45.50 12.24 -38.57
CA SER A 280 -46.93 11.92 -38.59
C SER A 280 -47.79 12.88 -37.74
N ARG A 281 -47.17 13.71 -36.87
CA ARG A 281 -47.91 14.64 -35.99
C ARG A 281 -48.18 16.04 -36.58
N GLU A 282 -47.60 16.40 -37.72
CA GLU A 282 -47.89 17.70 -38.37
C GLU A 282 -49.12 17.68 -39.30
N ALA A 283 -49.67 16.50 -39.64
CA ALA A 283 -50.81 16.41 -40.55
C ALA A 283 -52.17 16.79 -39.93
N VAL A 284 -52.29 16.92 -38.61
CA VAL A 284 -53.59 17.15 -37.92
C VAL A 284 -53.87 18.64 -37.64
N LYS A 285 -52.94 19.56 -37.92
CA LYS A 285 -53.13 21.01 -37.69
C LYS A 285 -53.58 21.82 -38.91
N ARG A 286 -53.94 21.18 -40.04
CA ARG A 286 -54.45 21.87 -41.24
C ARG A 286 -55.85 21.38 -41.65
N SER A 287 -56.74 21.21 -40.69
CA SER A 287 -58.17 20.98 -40.95
C SER A 287 -59.01 21.85 -40.03
#